data_AF-A0AAN9IJM6-F1
#
_entry.id   AF-A0AAN9IJM6-F1
#
_cell.length_a   1.000
_cell.length_b   1.000
_cell.length_c   1.000
_cell.angle_alpha   90.00
_cell.angle_beta   90.00
_cell.angle_gamma   90.00
#
_symmetry.space_group_name_H-M   'P 1'
#
loop_
_entity.id
_entity.type
_entity.pdbx_description
1 polymer ?
#
loop_
_entity_poly.entity_id
_entity_poly.type
_entity_poly.pdbx_seq_one_letter_code
_entity_poly.pdbx_strand_id
1 'polypeptide(L)'
;MGMVESETEEVEDCLSSSLRILKELKDSNSDTIACNQGITLNVKVFHDVQFELFKAHFVLFNYREALPFYLKVLKIHEQWWGPNSEVLAQDRKLLVIIYGKLGEHEKALEQAVFAQGILKN
;
A
#
# COMPACT_ATOMS: atom_id res chain seq x y z
N MET A 1 -19.60 -8.73 17.42
CA MET A 1 -19.23 -7.32 17.27
C MET A 1 -17.76 -7.08 17.66
N GLY A 2 -17.25 -7.60 18.78
CA GLY A 2 -15.92 -7.20 19.30
C GLY A 2 -14.63 -7.77 18.65
N MET A 3 -14.68 -8.79 17.79
CA MET A 3 -13.45 -9.30 17.11
C MET A 3 -13.04 -8.44 15.91
N VAL A 4 -14.02 -7.83 15.25
CA VAL A 4 -13.82 -7.04 14.02
C VAL A 4 -13.18 -5.69 14.35
N GLU A 5 -13.54 -5.08 15.48
CA GLU A 5 -12.97 -3.79 15.92
C GLU A 5 -11.52 -3.93 16.42
N SER A 6 -11.19 -5.01 17.15
CA SER A 6 -9.81 -5.22 17.64
C SER A 6 -8.81 -5.45 16.51
N GLU A 7 -9.21 -6.20 15.49
CA GLU A 7 -8.39 -6.48 14.31
C GLU A 7 -8.18 -5.22 13.45
N THR A 8 -9.17 -4.31 13.38
CA THR A 8 -8.99 -3.01 12.70
C THR A 8 -8.04 -2.07 13.41
N GLU A 9 -8.04 -2.09 14.75
CA GLU A 9 -7.16 -1.28 15.59
C GLU A 9 -5.70 -1.76 15.46
N GLU A 10 -5.50 -3.08 15.43
CA GLU A 10 -4.19 -3.72 15.25
C GLU A 10 -3.55 -3.35 13.89
N VAL A 11 -4.36 -3.22 12.83
CA VAL A 11 -3.90 -2.78 11.50
C VAL A 11 -3.51 -1.29 11.50
N GLU A 12 -4.29 -0.42 12.14
CA GLU A 12 -3.92 1.01 12.25
C GLU A 12 -2.63 1.21 13.06
N ASP A 13 -2.44 0.46 14.14
CA ASP A 13 -1.22 0.49 14.96
C ASP A 13 0.00 -0.03 14.19
N CYS A 14 -0.17 -1.08 13.41
CA CYS A 14 0.90 -1.61 12.57
C CYS A 14 1.29 -0.60 11.48
N LEU A 15 0.31 0.04 10.83
CA LEU A 15 0.54 1.09 9.82
C LEU A 15 1.25 2.33 10.42
N SER A 16 0.81 2.79 11.59
CA SER A 16 1.38 3.97 12.24
C SER A 16 2.82 3.74 12.70
N SER A 17 3.09 2.57 13.30
CA SER A 17 4.43 2.13 13.71
C SER A 17 5.39 2.07 12.52
N SER A 18 4.89 1.60 11.39
CA SER A 18 5.64 1.47 10.15
C SER A 18 5.99 2.80 9.54
N LEU A 19 5.02 3.73 9.52
CA LEU A 19 5.23 5.10 9.07
C LEU A 19 6.35 5.80 9.86
N ARG A 20 6.40 5.52 11.17
CA ARG A 20 7.43 6.05 12.08
C ARG A 20 8.81 5.50 11.75
N ILE A 21 8.95 4.18 11.63
CA ILE A 21 10.23 3.53 11.27
C ILE A 21 10.72 4.03 9.91
N LEU A 22 9.84 4.12 8.93
CA LEU A 22 10.15 4.65 7.61
C LEU A 22 10.69 6.08 7.68
N LYS A 23 10.05 6.96 8.47
CA LYS A 23 10.52 8.33 8.65
C LYS A 23 11.90 8.39 9.33
N GLU A 24 12.10 7.61 10.38
CA GLU A 24 13.39 7.50 11.08
C GLU A 24 14.52 7.02 10.15
N LEU A 25 14.24 6.05 9.28
CA LEU A 25 15.20 5.54 8.28
C LEU A 25 15.51 6.54 7.16
N LYS A 26 14.52 7.36 6.75
CA LYS A 26 14.73 8.44 5.79
C LYS A 26 15.68 9.51 6.33
N ASP A 27 15.62 9.76 7.64
CA ASP A 27 16.38 10.81 8.30
C ASP A 27 17.83 10.34 8.64
N SER A 28 18.10 9.04 8.72
CA SER A 28 19.39 8.48 9.19
C SER A 28 20.51 8.38 8.12
N ASN A 29 20.47 9.19 7.06
CA ASN A 29 21.42 9.25 5.93
C ASN A 29 22.91 8.99 6.26
N SER A 30 23.38 7.74 6.22
CA SER A 30 24.81 7.43 6.13
C SER A 30 25.06 6.37 5.05
N ASP A 31 25.98 6.69 4.14
CA ASP A 31 26.40 5.98 2.93
C ASP A 31 25.35 5.80 1.81
N THR A 32 25.10 6.93 1.14
CA THR A 32 23.95 7.35 0.31
C THR A 32 23.60 6.50 -0.93
N ILE A 33 24.28 5.40 -1.25
CA ILE A 33 23.92 4.58 -2.43
C ILE A 33 23.68 3.13 -2.02
N ALA A 34 24.64 2.48 -1.34
CA ALA A 34 24.46 1.12 -0.85
C ALA A 34 23.49 1.06 0.34
N CYS A 35 23.55 2.04 1.24
CA CYS A 35 22.57 2.17 2.32
C CYS A 35 21.21 2.56 1.76
N ASN A 36 21.15 3.47 0.77
CA ASN A 36 19.89 3.81 0.12
C ASN A 36 19.27 2.62 -0.63
N GLN A 37 20.06 1.81 -1.35
CA GLN A 37 19.57 0.58 -1.98
C GLN A 37 19.16 -0.48 -0.95
N GLY A 38 19.91 -0.65 0.14
CA GLY A 38 19.56 -1.58 1.22
C GLY A 38 18.32 -1.15 2.02
N ILE A 39 18.18 0.15 2.29
CA ILE A 39 16.97 0.78 2.85
C ILE A 39 15.82 0.60 1.87
N THR A 40 16.01 0.88 0.58
CA THR A 40 15.00 0.68 -0.47
C THR A 40 14.54 -0.77 -0.51
N LEU A 41 15.47 -1.75 -0.43
CA LEU A 41 15.14 -3.17 -0.47
C LEU A 41 14.41 -3.62 0.80
N ASN A 42 14.86 -3.19 1.99
CA ASN A 42 14.21 -3.53 3.25
C ASN A 42 12.84 -2.89 3.37
N VAL A 43 12.69 -1.63 2.93
CA VAL A 43 11.41 -0.93 2.86
C VAL A 43 10.49 -1.59 1.83
N LYS A 44 11.03 -2.07 0.70
CA LYS A 44 10.26 -2.82 -0.31
C LYS A 44 9.76 -4.15 0.23
N VAL A 45 10.64 -4.95 0.84
CA VAL A 45 10.26 -6.25 1.40
C VAL A 45 9.27 -6.07 2.56
N PHE A 46 9.48 -5.06 3.39
CA PHE A 46 8.56 -4.72 4.46
C PHE A 46 7.21 -4.26 3.92
N HIS A 47 7.21 -3.39 2.91
CA HIS A 47 6.03 -2.98 2.16
C HIS A 47 5.29 -4.18 1.57
N ASP A 48 5.99 -5.06 0.84
CA ASP A 48 5.39 -6.22 0.16
C ASP A 48 4.73 -7.13 1.21
N VAL A 49 5.38 -7.35 2.35
CA VAL A 49 4.84 -8.13 3.47
C VAL A 49 3.62 -7.45 4.09
N GLN A 50 3.64 -6.14 4.31
CA GLN A 50 2.48 -5.40 4.82
C GLN A 50 1.33 -5.34 3.83
N PHE A 51 1.65 -5.23 2.55
CA PHE A 51 0.70 -5.18 1.47
C PHE A 51 -0.04 -6.52 1.31
N GLU A 52 0.71 -7.63 1.35
CA GLU A 52 0.12 -8.97 1.32
C GLU A 52 -0.66 -9.29 2.60
N LEU A 53 -0.18 -8.85 3.77
CA LEU A 53 -0.91 -8.97 5.02
C LEU A 53 -2.20 -8.15 5.00
N PHE A 54 -2.13 -6.90 4.51
CA PHE A 54 -3.27 -6.02 4.37
C PHE A 54 -4.28 -6.58 3.36
N LYS A 55 -3.84 -7.10 2.21
CA LYS A 55 -4.68 -7.81 1.23
C LYS A 55 -5.38 -9.02 1.83
N ALA A 56 -4.65 -9.84 2.59
CA ALA A 56 -5.22 -11.01 3.25
C ALA A 56 -6.30 -10.59 4.26
N HIS A 57 -6.07 -9.53 5.04
CA HIS A 57 -7.06 -8.94 5.92
C HIS A 57 -8.23 -8.30 5.15
N PHE A 58 -7.97 -7.63 4.02
CA PHE A 58 -8.96 -6.98 3.15
C PHE A 58 -9.96 -7.95 2.53
N VAL A 59 -9.53 -9.18 2.23
CA VAL A 59 -10.39 -10.24 1.71
C VAL A 59 -11.27 -10.82 2.82
N LEU A 60 -10.81 -10.79 4.06
CA LEU A 60 -11.55 -11.24 5.25
C LEU A 60 -12.54 -10.17 5.76
N PHE A 61 -12.21 -8.89 5.59
CA PHE A 61 -13.04 -7.73 5.92
C PHE A 61 -13.86 -7.24 4.71
N ASN A 62 -14.91 -6.46 4.93
CA ASN A 62 -15.77 -5.97 3.86
C ASN A 62 -15.02 -4.99 2.93
N TYR A 63 -15.05 -5.20 1.61
CA TYR A 63 -14.42 -4.32 0.60
C TYR A 63 -14.73 -2.83 0.79
N ARG A 64 -15.93 -2.51 1.28
CA ARG A 64 -16.39 -1.13 1.49
C ARG A 64 -15.69 -0.46 2.69
N GLU A 65 -15.50 -1.21 3.77
CA GLU A 65 -14.86 -0.72 4.99
C GLU A 65 -13.35 -0.63 4.84
N ALA A 66 -12.77 -1.55 4.05
CA ALA A 66 -11.34 -1.64 3.90
C ALA A 66 -10.78 -0.62 2.88
N LEU A 67 -11.58 -0.18 1.90
CA LEU A 67 -11.20 0.82 0.88
C LEU A 67 -10.50 2.09 1.43
N PRO A 68 -11.01 2.80 2.46
CA PRO A 68 -10.35 3.99 3.00
C PRO A 68 -8.94 3.70 3.54
N PHE A 69 -8.73 2.54 4.16
CA PHE A 69 -7.40 2.14 4.64
C PHE A 69 -6.45 1.85 3.48
N TYR A 70 -6.94 1.20 2.42
CA TYR A 70 -6.15 0.98 1.22
C TYR A 70 -5.72 2.29 0.55
N LEU A 71 -6.60 3.28 0.50
CA LEU A 71 -6.27 4.60 -0.04
C LEU A 71 -5.23 5.35 0.80
N LYS A 72 -5.21 5.15 2.14
CA LYS A 72 -4.13 5.66 3.00
C LYS A 72 -2.78 5.02 2.62
N VAL A 73 -2.76 3.69 2.48
CA VAL A 73 -1.59 2.90 2.08
C VAL A 73 -1.05 3.34 0.71
N LEU A 74 -1.94 3.46 -0.28
CA LEU A 74 -1.59 3.94 -1.62
C LEU A 74 -0.88 5.31 -1.59
N LYS A 75 -1.38 6.24 -0.77
CA LYS A 75 -0.80 7.58 -0.64
C LYS A 75 0.60 7.55 -0.02
N ILE A 76 0.84 6.64 0.93
CA ILE A 76 2.17 6.44 1.52
C ILE A 76 3.12 5.90 0.45
N HIS A 77 2.68 4.91 -0.32
CA HIS A 77 3.49 4.31 -1.38
C HIS A 77 3.82 5.32 -2.48
N GLU A 78 2.87 6.18 -2.86
CA GLU A 78 3.09 7.26 -3.82
C GLU A 78 4.14 8.28 -3.30
N GLN A 79 4.12 8.63 -2.02
CA GLN A 79 5.10 9.56 -1.43
C GLN A 79 6.51 8.99 -1.35
N TRP A 80 6.63 7.67 -1.15
CA TRP A 80 7.91 6.99 -0.95
C TRP A 80 8.56 6.57 -2.26
N TRP A 81 7.78 5.97 -3.15
CA TRP A 81 8.27 5.39 -4.39
C TRP A 81 8.05 6.28 -5.60
N GLY A 82 7.27 7.34 -5.44
CA GLY A 82 6.89 8.24 -6.52
C GLY A 82 5.71 7.73 -7.36
N PRO A 83 5.12 8.63 -8.17
CA PRO A 83 3.87 8.36 -8.89
C PRO A 83 4.01 7.35 -10.06
N ASN A 84 5.24 7.03 -10.48
CA ASN A 84 5.52 6.13 -11.60
C ASN A 84 6.21 4.83 -11.17
N SER A 85 6.16 4.48 -9.90
CA SER A 85 6.75 3.23 -9.41
C SER A 85 5.93 2.01 -9.82
N GLU A 86 6.62 0.93 -10.19
CA GLU A 86 6.00 -0.39 -10.39
C GLU A 86 5.19 -0.86 -9.17
N VAL A 87 5.63 -0.48 -7.97
CA VAL A 87 4.91 -0.72 -6.70
C VAL A 87 3.52 -0.07 -6.74
N LEU A 88 3.45 1.20 -7.15
CA LEU A 88 2.18 1.92 -7.25
C LEU A 88 1.27 1.33 -8.33
N ALA A 89 1.84 0.74 -9.39
CA ALA A 89 1.06 0.03 -10.40
C ALA A 89 0.44 -1.26 -9.85
N GLN A 90 1.17 -1.99 -9.01
CA GLN A 90 0.66 -3.18 -8.31
C GLN A 90 -0.44 -2.80 -7.31
N ASP A 91 -0.26 -1.69 -6.58
CA ASP A 91 -1.28 -1.19 -5.68
C ASP A 91 -2.59 -0.88 -6.45
N ARG A 92 -2.48 -0.13 -7.54
CA ARG A 92 -3.67 0.24 -8.32
C ARG A 92 -4.38 -0.96 -8.93
N LYS A 93 -3.67 -2.05 -9.27
CA LYS A 93 -4.32 -3.32 -9.68
C LYS A 93 -5.21 -3.90 -8.59
N LEU A 94 -4.88 -3.73 -7.31
CA LEU A 94 -5.77 -4.17 -6.24
C LEU A 94 -7.03 -3.31 -6.18
N LEU A 95 -6.93 -1.98 -6.38
CA LEU A 95 -8.13 -1.14 -6.48
C LEU A 95 -9.07 -1.55 -7.62
N VAL A 96 -8.53 -2.06 -8.73
CA VAL A 96 -9.38 -2.64 -9.81
C VAL A 96 -10.24 -3.77 -9.26
N ILE A 97 -9.65 -4.67 -8.46
CA ILE A 97 -10.36 -5.79 -7.84
C ILE A 97 -11.40 -5.26 -6.84
N ILE A 98 -11.00 -4.35 -5.96
CA ILE A 98 -11.85 -3.79 -4.91
C ILE A 98 -13.07 -3.08 -5.51
N TYR A 99 -12.84 -2.15 -6.43
CA TYR A 99 -13.94 -1.44 -7.10
C TYR A 99 -14.80 -2.37 -7.95
N GLY A 100 -14.21 -3.38 -8.61
CA GLY A 100 -14.96 -4.41 -9.31
C GLY A 100 -15.89 -5.21 -8.39
N LYS A 101 -15.45 -5.53 -7.17
CA LYS A 101 -16.28 -6.21 -6.15
C LYS A 101 -17.34 -5.31 -5.54
N LEU A 102 -17.12 -4.00 -5.52
CA LEU A 102 -18.10 -3.00 -5.07
C LEU A 102 -19.10 -2.60 -6.16
N GLY A 103 -18.94 -3.07 -7.41
CA GLY A 103 -19.77 -2.68 -8.56
C GLY A 103 -19.40 -1.31 -9.15
N GLU A 104 -18.29 -0.70 -8.70
CA GLU A 104 -17.82 0.61 -9.14
C GLU A 104 -16.91 0.48 -10.38
N HIS A 105 -17.47 -0.04 -11.47
CA HIS A 105 -16.70 -0.43 -12.65
C HIS A 105 -15.93 0.72 -13.33
N GLU A 106 -16.46 1.94 -13.31
CA GLU A 106 -15.78 3.12 -13.86
C GLU A 106 -14.48 3.41 -13.11
N LYS A 107 -14.52 3.42 -11.77
CA LYS A 107 -13.33 3.60 -10.95
C LYS A 107 -12.34 2.45 -11.11
N ALA A 108 -12.84 1.22 -11.24
CA ALA A 108 -11.97 0.08 -11.54
C ALA A 108 -11.23 0.27 -12.86
N LEU A 109 -11.91 0.78 -13.90
CA LEU A 109 -11.30 1.06 -15.20
C LEU A 109 -10.24 2.17 -15.10
N GLU A 110 -10.52 3.27 -14.39
CA GLU A 110 -9.55 4.35 -14.16
C GLU A 110 -8.25 3.83 -13.53
N GLN A 111 -8.36 2.99 -12.50
CA GLN A 111 -7.19 2.41 -11.84
C GLN A 111 -6.42 1.46 -12.75
N ALA A 112 -7.13 0.70 -13.59
CA ALA A 112 -6.51 -0.20 -14.57
C ALA A 112 -5.73 0.58 -15.65
N VAL A 113 -6.31 1.67 -16.17
CA VAL A 113 -5.65 2.55 -17.16
C VAL A 113 -4.39 3.18 -16.55
N PHE A 114 -4.48 3.69 -15.32
CA PHE A 114 -3.34 4.29 -14.63
C PHE A 114 -2.21 3.27 -14.42
N ALA A 115 -2.53 2.10 -13.85
CA ALA A 115 -1.54 1.05 -13.62
C ALA A 115 -0.87 0.60 -14.92
N GLN A 116 -1.64 0.48 -16.00
CA GLN A 116 -1.10 0.13 -17.30
C GLN A 116 -0.20 1.23 -17.88
N GLY A 117 -0.51 2.51 -17.62
CA GLY A 117 0.35 3.63 -18.01
C GLY A 117 1.73 3.59 -17.33
N ILE A 118 1.79 3.19 -16.05
CA ILE A 118 3.07 3.01 -15.36
C ILE A 118 3.87 1.84 -15.94
N LEU A 119 3.22 0.69 -16.16
CA LEU A 119 3.90 -0.55 -16.57
C LEU A 119 4.36 -0.59 -18.03
N LYS A 120 3.91 0.38 -18.85
CA LYS A 120 4.28 0.48 -20.27
C LYS A 120 5.41 1.48 -20.53
N ASN A 121 5.84 2.23 -19.52
CA ASN A 121 6.97 3.17 -19.58
C ASN A 121 8.27 2.51 -19.13
#